data_AF-A0A4Q7M416-F1
#
_entry.id   AF-A0A4Q7M416-F1
#
_cell.length_a   1.000
_cell.length_b   1.000
_cell.length_c   1.000
_cell.angle_alpha   90.00
_cell.angle_beta   90.00
_cell.angle_gamma   90.00
#
_symmetry.space_group_name_H-M   'P 1'
#
loop_
_entity.id
_entity.type
_entity.pdbx_description
1 polymer ?
#
loop_
_entity_poly.entity_id
_entity_poly.type
_entity_poly.pdbx_seq_one_letter_code
_entity_poly.pdbx_strand_id
1 'polypeptide(L)'
;MTEAMVGDVRVPASPREVSETLGIRDGAAFRLTPGKITHPLAQGRYQSPLRYPGAKSALAPALGRVISAATASSEVPRVDLLVEPFAGGASASLRLVGDGTVERILLADADPLVASFWQAAAADTDRLIERMQHERSTYVQRGGAVAVERWDYWRDWRPAAGVSEATARLETAVKCLFLNRTTFSGILHGRAGPIGGRAQTSPYGIGCRWNQQGLEERLRFIGHLYYTGRLVDVWLCDWQRTLEDVPERFPQLIPSRVVAYLDPPYLEKSEKLYRTSFDPHGGYAAASDEAAAQTSERVGDLHLKLAEYLRERAQFRWVLSYDADHTLIQDPRLYARREMNPSSQDRELLGVHRWRISRRLLSTRYSASGKSGKRAASELLLTTLPPSTVPLDEEFRSTHEWERAAQATTR
;
A
#
# COMPACT_ATOMS: atom_id res chain seq x y z
N MET A 1 -35.96 -43.28 -21.03
CA MET A 1 -36.01 -42.39 -19.85
C MET A 1 -34.75 -42.70 -19.07
N THR A 2 -33.69 -41.94 -19.34
CA THR A 2 -32.32 -42.32 -19.00
C THR A 2 -31.87 -41.55 -17.78
N GLU A 3 -31.36 -42.29 -16.79
CA GLU A 3 -30.69 -41.82 -15.58
C GLU A 3 -29.58 -40.83 -15.90
N ALA A 4 -29.46 -39.76 -15.10
CA ALA A 4 -28.28 -38.91 -15.08
C ALA A 4 -27.77 -38.79 -13.64
N MET A 5 -26.52 -39.20 -13.48
CA MET A 5 -25.81 -39.47 -12.24
C MET A 5 -25.57 -38.22 -11.39
N VAL A 6 -25.69 -38.43 -10.08
CA VAL A 6 -25.18 -37.56 -9.02
C VAL A 6 -23.65 -37.51 -9.13
N GLY A 7 -23.11 -36.34 -9.46
CA GLY A 7 -21.68 -36.06 -9.42
C GLY A 7 -21.30 -35.38 -8.11
N ASP A 8 -20.55 -36.09 -7.27
CA ASP A 8 -19.97 -35.64 -6.03
C ASP A 8 -18.87 -34.58 -6.32
N VAL A 9 -19.11 -33.30 -5.98
CA VAL A 9 -18.14 -32.22 -6.20
C VAL A 9 -17.29 -32.07 -4.94
N ARG A 10 -16.09 -32.65 -4.95
CA ARG A 10 -15.05 -32.40 -3.96
C ARG A 10 -14.66 -30.91 -3.98
N VAL A 11 -14.68 -30.28 -2.82
CA VAL A 11 -14.19 -28.91 -2.60
C VAL A 11 -12.67 -28.97 -2.36
N PRO A 12 -11.84 -28.22 -3.09
CA PRO A 12 -10.39 -28.36 -3.00
C PRO A 12 -9.77 -27.55 -1.84
N ALA A 13 -8.57 -27.95 -1.39
CA ALA A 13 -7.99 -27.58 -0.09
C ALA A 13 -6.73 -26.71 -0.17
N SER A 14 -6.48 -25.99 -1.27
CA SER A 14 -5.38 -25.00 -1.32
C SER A 14 -5.57 -23.91 -2.38
N PRO A 15 -4.87 -22.76 -2.28
CA PRO A 15 -4.97 -21.64 -3.22
C PRO A 15 -4.63 -21.97 -4.68
N ARG A 16 -4.03 -23.13 -4.97
CA ARG A 16 -3.79 -23.60 -6.35
C ARG A 16 -5.07 -24.05 -7.06
N GLU A 17 -6.10 -24.45 -6.33
CA GLU A 17 -7.28 -25.10 -6.93
C GLU A 17 -8.48 -24.15 -7.13
N VAL A 18 -8.39 -22.88 -6.69
CA VAL A 18 -9.40 -21.83 -6.96
C VAL A 18 -9.28 -21.30 -8.41
N SER A 19 -8.16 -21.57 -9.09
CA SER A 19 -7.90 -21.18 -10.48
C SER A 19 -8.88 -21.86 -11.46
N GLU A 20 -9.20 -23.14 -11.25
CA GLU A 20 -9.89 -23.95 -12.27
C GLU A 20 -11.42 -23.78 -12.30
N THR A 21 -12.07 -23.43 -11.19
CA THR A 21 -13.55 -23.44 -11.10
C THR A 21 -14.23 -22.16 -11.60
N LEU A 22 -13.49 -21.06 -11.81
CA LEU A 22 -14.01 -19.75 -12.25
C LEU A 22 -13.79 -19.44 -13.74
N GLY A 23 -13.28 -20.38 -14.53
CA GLY A 23 -12.92 -20.11 -15.92
C GLY A 23 -11.80 -19.07 -16.08
N ILE A 24 -11.10 -18.75 -14.99
CA ILE A 24 -9.86 -17.98 -15.01
C ILE A 24 -8.76 -18.98 -15.33
N ARG A 25 -8.49 -19.16 -16.63
CA ARG A 25 -7.38 -19.99 -17.10
C ARG A 25 -6.12 -19.65 -16.32
N ASP A 26 -5.44 -20.68 -15.84
CA ASP A 26 -4.01 -20.65 -15.53
C ASP A 26 -3.29 -19.78 -16.56
N GLY A 27 -2.57 -18.78 -16.06
CA GLY A 27 -1.85 -17.85 -16.91
C GLY A 27 -2.78 -17.09 -17.85
N ALA A 28 -3.50 -16.09 -17.33
CA ALA A 28 -3.66 -14.88 -18.13
C ALA A 28 -2.25 -14.39 -18.44
N ALA A 29 -1.70 -14.85 -19.58
CA ALA A 29 -0.35 -14.54 -20.02
C ALA A 29 -0.17 -13.05 -19.80
N PHE A 30 0.87 -12.67 -19.04
CA PHE A 30 1.24 -11.28 -18.86
C PHE A 30 1.19 -10.61 -20.24
N ARG A 31 0.10 -9.89 -20.53
CA ARG A 31 -0.08 -9.35 -21.88
C ARG A 31 1.02 -8.35 -22.01
N LEU A 32 1.91 -8.50 -22.99
CA LEU A 32 3.06 -7.61 -23.15
C LEU A 32 2.62 -6.14 -23.18
N THR A 33 1.43 -5.87 -23.73
CA THR A 33 0.82 -4.55 -23.79
C THR A 33 -0.52 -4.53 -23.04
N PRO A 34 -0.64 -3.70 -21.98
CA PRO A 34 -1.90 -3.50 -21.27
C PRO A 34 -2.83 -2.54 -22.06
N GLY A 35 -4.12 -2.59 -21.77
CA GLY A 35 -5.12 -1.73 -22.41
C GLY A 35 -4.89 -0.24 -22.16
N LYS A 36 -5.49 0.62 -22.98
CA LYS A 36 -5.42 2.08 -22.77
C LYS A 36 -6.29 2.49 -21.59
N ILE A 37 -5.81 3.45 -20.80
CA ILE A 37 -6.60 4.06 -19.73
C ILE A 37 -7.47 5.14 -20.36
N THR A 38 -8.79 4.96 -20.31
CA THR A 38 -9.78 5.90 -20.86
C THR A 38 -10.60 6.60 -19.77
N HIS A 39 -10.45 6.17 -18.51
CA HIS A 39 -11.23 6.68 -17.40
C HIS A 39 -10.76 8.11 -17.00
N PRO A 40 -11.66 9.11 -16.84
CA PRO A 40 -11.27 10.50 -16.57
C PRO A 40 -10.40 10.72 -15.34
N LEU A 41 -10.63 9.93 -14.27
CA LEU A 41 -9.81 9.99 -13.05
C LEU A 41 -8.33 9.64 -13.24
N ALA A 42 -7.91 9.12 -14.41
CA ALA A 42 -6.50 8.89 -14.72
C ALA A 42 -5.63 10.14 -14.52
N GLN A 43 -6.17 11.31 -14.81
CA GLN A 43 -5.52 12.62 -14.60
C GLN A 43 -6.02 13.35 -13.35
N GLY A 44 -6.85 12.69 -12.55
CA GLY A 44 -7.46 13.25 -11.34
C GLY A 44 -6.49 13.33 -10.17
N ARG A 45 -6.65 14.35 -9.32
CA ARG A 45 -5.83 14.51 -8.10
C ARG A 45 -6.12 13.46 -7.02
N TYR A 46 -7.38 13.02 -6.91
CA TYR A 46 -7.84 12.16 -5.82
C TYR A 46 -8.39 10.85 -6.39
N GLN A 47 -7.52 9.86 -6.56
CA GLN A 47 -7.88 8.57 -7.16
C GLN A 47 -8.20 7.49 -6.12
N SER A 48 -7.62 7.56 -4.92
CA SER A 48 -7.88 6.56 -3.89
C SER A 48 -9.23 6.77 -3.19
N PRO A 49 -10.08 5.74 -3.05
CA PRO A 49 -11.31 5.80 -2.24
C PRO A 49 -11.02 5.88 -0.75
N LEU A 50 -9.86 5.38 -0.30
CA LEU A 50 -9.45 5.35 1.09
C LEU A 50 -8.77 6.66 1.49
N ARG A 51 -8.95 7.07 2.75
CA ARG A 51 -8.10 8.07 3.41
C ARG A 51 -7.21 7.32 4.36
N TYR A 52 -5.95 7.23 4.01
CA TYR A 52 -4.97 6.54 4.80
C TYR A 52 -4.04 7.56 5.47
N PRO A 53 -3.67 7.38 6.75
CA PRO A 53 -2.54 8.10 7.32
C PRO A 53 -1.31 7.93 6.43
N GLY A 54 -0.49 8.97 6.33
CA GLY A 54 0.69 8.94 5.45
C GLY A 54 0.39 9.15 3.97
N ALA A 55 -0.87 9.09 3.49
CA ALA A 55 -1.24 9.14 2.07
C ALA A 55 -0.39 10.14 1.25
N LYS A 56 0.63 9.57 0.61
CA LYS A 56 1.72 10.21 -0.13
C LYS A 56 1.26 10.81 -1.47
N SER A 57 -0.01 11.20 -1.57
CA SER A 57 -0.55 11.96 -2.70
C SER A 57 0.26 13.23 -3.00
N ALA A 58 0.87 13.84 -1.98
CA ALA A 58 1.79 14.96 -2.14
C ALA A 58 3.19 14.55 -2.63
N LEU A 59 3.62 13.31 -2.38
CA LEU A 59 4.90 12.74 -2.82
C LEU A 59 4.80 12.12 -4.22
N ALA A 60 3.60 11.71 -4.66
CA ALA A 60 3.40 11.05 -5.95
C ALA A 60 4.02 11.81 -7.15
N PRO A 61 3.92 13.15 -7.26
CA PRO A 61 4.60 13.89 -8.33
C PRO A 61 6.13 13.78 -8.25
N ALA A 62 6.70 13.86 -7.05
CA ALA A 62 8.15 13.73 -6.84
C ALA A 62 8.62 12.30 -7.16
N LEU A 63 7.89 11.28 -6.72
CA LEU A 63 8.16 9.88 -7.08
C LEU A 63 8.10 9.69 -8.60
N GLY A 64 7.13 10.29 -9.27
CA GLY A 64 7.01 10.26 -10.72
C GLY A 64 8.19 10.91 -11.44
N ARG A 65 8.71 12.03 -10.93
CA ARG A 65 9.95 12.65 -11.44
C ARG A 65 11.15 11.72 -11.29
N VAL A 66 11.31 11.07 -10.14
CA VAL A 66 12.41 10.13 -9.88
C VAL A 66 12.36 8.93 -10.82
N ILE A 67 11.19 8.31 -10.97
CA ILE A 67 10.99 7.16 -11.86
C ILE A 67 11.18 7.55 -13.32
N SER A 68 10.59 8.67 -13.75
CA SER A 68 10.73 9.16 -15.13
C SER A 68 12.19 9.45 -15.47
N ALA A 69 12.93 10.12 -14.58
CA ALA A 69 14.34 10.42 -14.79
C ALA A 69 15.19 9.15 -14.91
N ALA A 70 14.87 8.10 -14.14
CA ALA A 70 15.58 6.81 -14.23
C ALA A 70 15.51 6.19 -15.63
N THR A 71 14.44 6.47 -16.40
CA THR A 71 14.28 5.96 -17.77
C THR A 71 15.27 6.52 -18.78
N ALA A 72 16.00 7.59 -18.43
CA ALA A 72 17.09 8.11 -19.24
C ALA A 72 18.37 7.26 -19.16
N SER A 73 18.46 6.34 -18.20
CA SER A 73 19.57 5.39 -18.09
C SER A 73 19.25 4.08 -18.81
N SER A 74 20.23 3.55 -19.54
CA SER A 74 20.16 2.20 -20.12
C SER A 74 19.95 1.08 -19.09
N GLU A 75 20.25 1.34 -17.81
CA GLU A 75 20.02 0.38 -16.71
C GLU A 75 18.53 0.21 -16.35
N VAL A 76 17.68 1.18 -16.67
CA VAL A 76 16.24 1.17 -16.38
C VAL A 76 15.53 1.70 -17.63
N PRO A 77 15.43 0.95 -18.74
CA PRO A 77 14.91 1.49 -19.99
C PRO A 77 13.43 1.90 -19.91
N ARG A 78 12.67 1.28 -18.99
CA ARG A 78 11.27 1.61 -18.65
C ARG A 78 10.87 0.89 -17.36
N VAL A 79 9.78 1.34 -16.74
CA VAL A 79 9.17 0.67 -15.58
C VAL A 79 7.85 0.01 -15.99
N ASP A 80 7.89 -1.29 -16.20
CA ASP A 80 6.73 -2.09 -16.61
C ASP A 80 5.79 -2.42 -15.44
N LEU A 81 6.37 -2.58 -14.24
CA LEU A 81 5.64 -2.93 -13.03
C LEU A 81 6.18 -2.13 -11.84
N LEU A 82 5.28 -1.36 -11.22
CA LEU A 82 5.50 -0.78 -9.90
C LEU A 82 4.85 -1.68 -8.85
N VAL A 83 5.64 -2.13 -7.89
CA VAL A 83 5.16 -2.96 -6.77
C VAL A 83 5.06 -2.09 -5.53
N GLU A 84 3.91 -2.05 -4.87
CA GLU A 84 3.72 -1.31 -3.60
C GLU A 84 3.33 -2.30 -2.49
N PRO A 85 4.31 -2.83 -1.72
CA PRO A 85 4.07 -3.84 -0.67
C PRO A 85 3.40 -3.29 0.61
N PHE A 86 3.31 -1.97 0.70
CA PHE A 86 2.68 -1.23 1.79
C PHE A 86 1.55 -0.38 1.20
N ALA A 87 0.64 -1.01 0.46
CA ALA A 87 -0.33 -0.30 -0.37
C ALA A 87 -1.10 0.74 0.44
N GLY A 88 -1.69 0.40 1.58
CA GLY A 88 -2.48 1.31 2.39
C GLY A 88 -3.55 2.02 1.54
N GLY A 89 -3.33 3.31 1.27
CA GLY A 89 -4.17 4.12 0.38
C GLY A 89 -3.80 4.10 -1.11
N ALA A 90 -2.69 3.49 -1.51
CA ALA A 90 -2.17 3.31 -2.88
C ALA A 90 -2.16 4.58 -3.75
N SER A 91 -2.10 5.76 -3.11
CA SER A 91 -2.29 7.03 -3.81
C SER A 91 -1.13 7.36 -4.75
N ALA A 92 0.07 6.87 -4.44
CA ALA A 92 1.23 7.02 -5.32
C ALA A 92 1.10 6.11 -6.55
N SER A 93 0.87 4.81 -6.36
CA SER A 93 0.73 3.85 -7.45
C SER A 93 -0.42 4.17 -8.40
N LEU A 94 -1.61 4.51 -7.86
CA LEU A 94 -2.75 4.91 -8.68
C LEU A 94 -2.45 6.13 -9.56
N ARG A 95 -1.67 7.08 -9.05
CA ARG A 95 -1.28 8.26 -9.79
C ARG A 95 -0.32 7.92 -10.91
N LEU A 96 0.74 7.19 -10.59
CA LEU A 96 1.80 6.84 -11.54
C LEU A 96 1.30 5.94 -12.66
N VAL A 97 0.37 5.02 -12.39
CA VAL A 97 -0.24 4.23 -13.46
C VAL A 97 -1.26 5.04 -14.24
N GLY A 98 -2.02 5.92 -13.57
CA GLY A 98 -3.03 6.77 -14.19
C GLY A 98 -2.46 7.78 -15.18
N ASP A 99 -1.32 8.40 -14.84
CA ASP A 99 -0.63 9.35 -15.73
C ASP A 99 0.35 8.71 -16.71
N GLY A 100 0.53 7.39 -16.63
CA GLY A 100 1.38 6.62 -17.54
C GLY A 100 2.87 6.68 -17.21
N THR A 101 3.25 7.18 -16.03
CA THR A 101 4.63 7.11 -15.55
C THR A 101 5.11 5.66 -15.40
N VAL A 102 4.22 4.74 -15.04
CA VAL A 102 4.48 3.29 -15.02
C VAL A 102 3.40 2.55 -15.81
N GLU A 103 3.76 1.43 -16.43
CA GLU A 103 2.80 0.70 -17.25
C GLU A 103 1.76 -0.05 -16.42
N ARG A 104 2.17 -0.63 -15.29
CA ARG A 104 1.32 -1.43 -14.41
C ARG A 104 1.68 -1.27 -12.95
N ILE A 105 0.74 -1.61 -12.08
CA ILE A 105 0.91 -1.67 -10.63
C ILE A 105 0.52 -3.05 -10.08
N LEU A 106 1.23 -3.49 -9.04
CA LEU A 106 0.83 -4.56 -8.14
C LEU A 106 0.74 -3.99 -6.74
N LEU A 107 -0.40 -4.18 -6.09
CA LEU A 107 -0.61 -3.72 -4.72
C LEU A 107 -0.52 -4.92 -3.78
N ALA A 108 0.17 -4.76 -2.65
CA ALA A 108 0.09 -5.72 -1.56
C ALA A 108 -0.06 -5.00 -0.23
N ASP A 109 -0.75 -5.65 0.70
CA ASP A 109 -0.86 -5.16 2.06
C ASP A 109 -1.02 -6.34 3.03
N ALA A 110 -0.37 -6.23 4.19
CA ALA A 110 -0.46 -7.22 5.24
C ALA A 110 -1.79 -7.10 6.02
N ASP A 111 -2.46 -5.94 5.98
CA ASP A 111 -3.76 -5.75 6.60
C ASP A 111 -4.87 -6.41 5.74
N PRO A 112 -5.54 -7.47 6.22
CA PRO A 112 -6.57 -8.15 5.44
C PRO A 112 -7.81 -7.30 5.18
N LEU A 113 -8.10 -6.24 5.96
CA LEU A 113 -9.15 -5.28 5.60
C LEU A 113 -8.75 -4.46 4.37
N VAL A 114 -7.50 -4.01 4.31
CA VAL A 114 -6.99 -3.19 3.20
C VAL A 114 -6.83 -4.04 1.95
N ALA A 115 -6.22 -5.23 2.06
CA ALA A 115 -6.08 -6.14 0.93
C ALA A 115 -7.44 -6.58 0.38
N SER A 116 -8.39 -6.97 1.25
CA SER A 116 -9.75 -7.34 0.80
C SER A 116 -10.46 -6.17 0.10
N PHE A 117 -10.27 -4.94 0.60
CA PHE A 117 -10.80 -3.74 -0.05
C PHE A 117 -10.27 -3.59 -1.47
N TRP A 118 -8.95 -3.63 -1.66
CA TRP A 118 -8.35 -3.48 -2.98
C TRP A 118 -8.71 -4.64 -3.91
N GLN A 119 -8.78 -5.87 -3.41
CA GLN A 119 -9.22 -7.04 -4.17
C GLN A 119 -10.67 -6.89 -4.66
N ALA A 120 -11.61 -6.50 -3.79
CA ALA A 120 -12.99 -6.29 -4.19
C ALA A 120 -13.13 -5.06 -5.11
N ALA A 121 -12.42 -3.96 -4.84
CA ALA A 121 -12.44 -2.78 -5.70
C ALA A 121 -11.92 -3.07 -7.12
N ALA A 122 -10.97 -4.00 -7.26
CA ALA A 122 -10.40 -4.41 -8.54
C ALA A 122 -11.26 -5.44 -9.28
N ALA A 123 -11.67 -6.52 -8.59
CA ALA A 123 -12.26 -7.70 -9.22
C ALA A 123 -13.78 -7.86 -9.00
N ASP A 124 -14.36 -7.15 -8.03
CA ASP A 124 -15.79 -7.19 -7.69
C ASP A 124 -16.38 -5.78 -7.55
N THR A 125 -15.97 -4.90 -8.46
CA THR A 125 -16.18 -3.45 -8.38
C THR A 125 -17.65 -3.07 -8.27
N ASP A 126 -18.51 -3.63 -9.11
CA ASP A 126 -19.93 -3.26 -9.16
C ASP A 126 -20.67 -3.71 -7.89
N ARG A 127 -20.44 -4.94 -7.40
CA ARG A 127 -21.05 -5.39 -6.13
C ARG A 127 -20.56 -4.58 -4.94
N LEU A 128 -19.29 -4.16 -4.93
CA LEU A 128 -18.77 -3.26 -3.90
C LEU A 128 -19.44 -1.87 -3.96
N ILE A 129 -19.66 -1.32 -5.16
CA ILE A 129 -20.39 -0.05 -5.34
C ILE A 129 -21.83 -0.19 -4.85
N GLU A 130 -22.55 -1.25 -5.23
CA GLU A 130 -23.92 -1.51 -4.79
C GLU A 130 -24.02 -1.60 -3.26
N ARG A 131 -23.12 -2.38 -2.64
CA ARG A 131 -23.07 -2.49 -1.17
C ARG A 131 -22.73 -1.16 -0.50
N MET A 132 -21.75 -0.41 -1.03
CA MET A 132 -21.40 0.93 -0.54
C MET A 132 -22.60 1.88 -0.61
N GLN A 133 -23.33 1.89 -1.73
CA GLN A 133 -24.52 2.72 -1.90
C GLN A 133 -25.62 2.34 -0.91
N HIS A 134 -25.84 1.03 -0.69
CA HIS A 134 -26.78 0.54 0.32
C HIS A 134 -26.40 0.99 1.73
N GLU A 135 -25.13 0.85 2.14
CA GLU A 135 -24.68 1.33 3.45
C GLU A 135 -24.93 2.84 3.62
N ARG A 136 -24.74 3.60 2.53
CA ARG A 136 -24.96 5.05 2.52
C ARG A 136 -26.43 5.43 2.65
N SER A 137 -27.30 4.84 1.84
CA SER A 137 -28.74 5.19 1.82
C SER A 137 -29.45 4.73 3.08
N THR A 138 -29.08 3.56 3.61
CA THR A 138 -29.78 2.92 4.72
C THR A 138 -29.32 3.46 6.08
N TYR A 139 -28.01 3.70 6.26
CA TYR A 139 -27.45 4.03 7.57
C TYR A 139 -26.80 5.41 7.60
N VAL A 140 -25.81 5.67 6.73
CA VAL A 140 -24.99 6.89 6.83
C VAL A 140 -25.78 8.16 6.56
N GLN A 141 -26.76 8.13 5.64
CA GLN A 141 -27.64 9.28 5.34
C GLN A 141 -28.44 9.74 6.55
N ARG A 142 -28.90 8.77 7.35
CA ARG A 142 -29.76 9.02 8.51
C ARG A 142 -28.98 9.73 9.62
N GLY A 143 -27.65 9.57 9.66
CA GLY A 143 -26.79 10.17 10.67
C GLY A 143 -27.12 9.70 12.08
N GLY A 144 -26.69 10.48 13.08
CA GLY A 144 -27.07 10.28 14.49
C GLY A 144 -26.80 8.87 15.01
N ALA A 145 -27.70 8.39 15.88
CA ALA A 145 -27.59 7.06 16.51
C ALA A 145 -27.57 5.92 15.48
N VAL A 146 -28.38 5.98 14.42
CA VAL A 146 -28.49 4.92 13.41
C VAL A 146 -27.15 4.66 12.72
N ALA A 147 -26.44 5.73 12.32
CA ALA A 147 -25.15 5.58 11.68
C ALA A 147 -24.05 5.15 12.68
N VAL A 148 -24.15 5.54 13.95
CA VAL A 148 -23.24 5.11 15.01
C VAL A 148 -23.44 3.63 15.37
N GLU A 149 -24.67 3.15 15.47
CA GLU A 149 -24.97 1.72 15.68
C GLU A 149 -24.45 0.88 14.52
N ARG A 150 -24.59 1.37 13.27
CA ARG A 150 -24.00 0.69 12.11
C ARG A 150 -22.47 0.68 12.15
N TRP A 151 -21.87 1.75 12.68
CA TRP A 151 -20.43 1.79 12.91
C TRP A 151 -19.98 0.73 13.92
N ASP A 152 -20.69 0.59 15.04
CA ASP A 152 -20.42 -0.44 16.04
C ASP A 152 -20.58 -1.84 15.43
N TYR A 153 -21.66 -2.07 14.66
CA TYR A 153 -21.83 -3.31 13.89
C TYR A 153 -20.61 -3.63 13.02
N TRP A 154 -20.12 -2.67 12.23
CA TRP A 154 -18.98 -2.91 11.36
C TRP A 154 -17.67 -3.12 12.12
N ARG A 155 -17.49 -2.49 13.29
CA ARG A 155 -16.33 -2.76 14.17
C ARG A 155 -16.31 -4.22 14.61
N ASP A 156 -17.46 -4.73 15.03
CA ASP A 156 -17.58 -6.07 15.62
C ASP A 156 -17.77 -7.17 14.58
N TRP A 157 -18.25 -6.82 13.38
CA TRP A 157 -18.53 -7.78 12.32
C TRP A 157 -17.36 -8.71 12.02
N ARG A 158 -17.67 -10.00 11.91
CA ARG A 158 -16.79 -11.08 11.45
C ARG A 158 -17.58 -11.95 10.46
N PRO A 159 -16.92 -12.58 9.47
CA PRO A 159 -17.60 -13.50 8.58
C PRO A 159 -18.19 -14.67 9.37
N ALA A 160 -19.44 -15.02 9.09
CA ALA A 160 -20.07 -16.20 9.69
C ALA A 160 -19.47 -17.49 9.11
N ALA A 161 -19.53 -18.58 9.89
CA ALA A 161 -19.12 -19.89 9.41
C ALA A 161 -19.96 -20.31 8.19
N GLY A 162 -19.31 -20.90 7.18
CA GLY A 162 -19.98 -21.37 5.95
C GLY A 162 -20.26 -20.30 4.89
N VAL A 163 -19.91 -19.03 5.13
CA VAL A 163 -19.97 -17.99 4.08
C VAL A 163 -18.88 -18.24 3.03
N SER A 164 -19.23 -18.09 1.75
CA SER A 164 -18.25 -18.23 0.66
C SER A 164 -17.13 -17.19 0.76
N GLU A 165 -15.92 -17.55 0.32
CA GLU A 165 -14.77 -16.66 0.38
C GLU A 165 -15.01 -15.33 -0.34
N ALA A 166 -15.68 -15.38 -1.51
CA ALA A 166 -16.03 -14.18 -2.28
C ALA A 166 -16.95 -13.24 -1.49
N THR A 167 -17.97 -13.77 -0.82
CA THR A 167 -18.89 -12.97 0.01
C THR A 167 -18.19 -12.43 1.25
N ALA A 168 -17.37 -13.25 1.91
CA ALA A 168 -16.58 -12.81 3.07
C ALA A 168 -15.63 -11.66 2.69
N ARG A 169 -14.97 -11.75 1.53
CA ARG A 169 -14.07 -10.72 1.00
C ARG A 169 -14.82 -9.42 0.66
N LEU A 170 -15.97 -9.53 -0.01
CA LEU A 170 -16.82 -8.37 -0.33
C LEU A 170 -17.27 -7.63 0.94
N GLU A 171 -17.83 -8.34 1.93
CA GLU A 171 -18.29 -7.69 3.17
C GLU A 171 -17.11 -7.17 4.01
N THR A 172 -15.93 -7.81 3.95
CA THR A 172 -14.69 -7.29 4.54
C THR A 172 -14.22 -5.99 3.86
N ALA A 173 -14.36 -5.89 2.54
CA ALA A 173 -14.10 -4.68 1.78
C ALA A 173 -15.09 -3.56 2.13
N VAL A 174 -16.38 -3.88 2.25
CA VAL A 174 -17.42 -2.94 2.69
C VAL A 174 -17.12 -2.43 4.09
N LYS A 175 -16.76 -3.31 5.03
CA LYS A 175 -16.30 -2.95 6.38
C LYS A 175 -15.13 -1.97 6.34
N CYS A 176 -14.10 -2.27 5.54
CA CYS A 176 -12.93 -1.41 5.39
C CYS A 176 -13.33 -0.02 4.89
N LEU A 177 -14.07 0.07 3.79
CA LEU A 177 -14.51 1.34 3.23
C LEU A 177 -15.39 2.10 4.24
N PHE A 178 -16.36 1.43 4.85
CA PHE A 178 -17.28 2.04 5.80
C PHE A 178 -16.52 2.70 6.93
N LEU A 179 -15.75 1.91 7.69
CA LEU A 179 -14.96 2.40 8.81
C LEU A 179 -13.97 3.48 8.37
N ASN A 180 -13.33 3.34 7.21
CA ASN A 180 -12.42 4.35 6.69
C ASN A 180 -13.12 5.69 6.42
N ARG A 181 -14.39 5.70 5.98
CA ARG A 181 -15.16 6.94 5.74
C ARG A 181 -15.84 7.50 6.98
N THR A 182 -16.11 6.68 7.98
CA THR A 182 -16.88 7.08 9.16
C THR A 182 -16.08 7.20 10.45
N THR A 183 -14.83 6.73 10.51
CA THR A 183 -13.96 6.84 11.70
C THR A 183 -13.09 8.10 11.62
N PHE A 184 -12.81 8.71 12.78
CA PHE A 184 -11.96 9.90 12.87
C PHE A 184 -10.64 9.70 12.10
N SER A 185 -10.29 10.67 11.25
CA SER A 185 -9.12 10.62 10.34
C SER A 185 -9.05 9.46 9.34
N GLY A 186 -10.07 8.58 9.29
CA GLY A 186 -10.05 7.35 8.49
C GLY A 186 -9.21 6.23 9.10
N ILE A 187 -8.91 6.33 10.40
CA ILE A 187 -8.14 5.34 11.13
C ILE A 187 -9.00 4.07 11.24
N LEU A 188 -8.48 2.95 10.74
CA LEU A 188 -9.20 1.67 10.75
C LEU A 188 -9.04 0.92 12.09
N HIS A 189 -8.01 1.26 12.87
CA HIS A 189 -7.54 0.48 14.02
C HIS A 189 -7.39 1.31 15.29
N GLY A 190 -7.30 0.63 16.42
CA GLY A 190 -7.19 1.30 17.71
C GLY A 190 -8.49 1.90 18.24
N ARG A 191 -8.34 2.97 19.04
CA ARG A 191 -9.42 3.60 19.84
C ARG A 191 -10.12 4.77 19.13
N ALA A 192 -9.80 5.02 17.85
CA ALA A 192 -10.43 6.08 17.10
C ALA A 192 -11.95 5.82 16.98
N GLY A 193 -12.74 6.78 17.46
CA GLY A 193 -14.20 6.70 17.42
C GLY A 193 -14.80 7.21 16.10
N PRO A 194 -16.13 7.09 15.94
CA PRO A 194 -16.83 7.63 14.78
C PRO A 194 -16.61 9.15 14.66
N ILE A 195 -16.55 9.64 13.43
CA ILE A 195 -16.49 11.08 13.13
C ILE A 195 -17.70 11.76 13.79
N GLY A 196 -17.43 12.86 14.48
CA GLY A 196 -18.43 13.61 15.21
C GLY A 196 -18.73 13.11 16.62
N GLY A 197 -18.04 12.06 17.06
CA GLY A 197 -18.18 11.47 18.39
C GLY A 197 -19.44 10.61 18.53
N ARG A 198 -19.52 9.77 19.56
CA ARG A 198 -20.67 8.86 19.74
C ARG A 198 -21.99 9.61 19.93
N ALA A 199 -21.95 10.77 20.58
CA ALA A 199 -23.12 11.65 20.74
C ALA A 199 -23.51 12.43 19.48
N GLN A 200 -22.69 12.42 18.41
CA GLN A 200 -22.93 13.12 17.15
C GLN A 200 -23.25 14.63 17.30
N THR A 201 -22.61 15.30 18.25
CA THR A 201 -22.82 16.73 18.55
C THR A 201 -21.87 17.66 17.80
N SER A 202 -20.87 17.11 17.11
CA SER A 202 -19.93 17.87 16.27
C SER A 202 -20.62 18.49 15.05
N PRO A 203 -20.17 19.66 14.56
CA PRO A 203 -20.62 20.20 13.28
C PRO A 203 -20.25 19.30 12.09
N TYR A 204 -19.28 18.39 12.26
CA TYR A 204 -18.94 17.34 11.32
C TYR A 204 -19.51 16.00 11.79
N GLY A 205 -20.69 15.63 11.28
CA GLY A 205 -21.32 14.34 11.56
C GLY A 205 -20.64 13.15 10.88
N ILE A 206 -21.00 11.93 11.27
CA ILE A 206 -20.35 10.69 10.83
C ILE A 206 -20.28 10.50 9.31
N GLY A 207 -21.29 10.97 8.58
CA GLY A 207 -21.38 10.88 7.12
C GLY A 207 -20.65 11.97 6.34
N CYS A 208 -20.03 12.96 6.99
CA CYS A 208 -19.50 14.15 6.31
C CYS A 208 -18.38 13.88 5.30
N ARG A 209 -17.77 12.69 5.34
CA ARG A 209 -16.72 12.24 4.40
C ARG A 209 -17.20 11.20 3.40
N TRP A 210 -18.49 10.87 3.40
CA TRP A 210 -19.08 9.92 2.48
C TRP A 210 -19.61 10.63 1.22
N ASN A 211 -18.69 11.08 0.37
CA ASN A 211 -19.03 11.58 -0.97
C ASN A 211 -19.33 10.39 -1.90
N GLN A 212 -20.61 10.02 -2.00
CA GLN A 212 -21.04 8.85 -2.77
C GLN A 212 -20.57 8.88 -4.22
N GLN A 213 -20.84 9.96 -4.96
CA GLN A 213 -20.48 10.08 -6.37
C GLN A 213 -18.95 9.98 -6.57
N GLY A 214 -18.19 10.69 -5.73
CA GLY A 214 -16.73 10.63 -5.81
C GLY A 214 -16.16 9.28 -5.39
N LEU A 215 -16.78 8.55 -4.48
CA LEU A 215 -16.32 7.20 -4.11
C LEU A 215 -16.63 6.19 -5.21
N GLU A 216 -17.82 6.26 -5.79
CA GLU A 216 -18.20 5.44 -6.93
C GLU A 216 -17.25 5.64 -8.11
N GLU A 217 -16.98 6.89 -8.49
CA GLU A 217 -16.07 7.21 -9.60
C GLU A 217 -14.67 6.62 -9.38
N ARG A 218 -14.16 6.68 -8.14
CA ARG A 218 -12.85 6.10 -7.78
C ARG A 218 -12.85 4.58 -7.80
N LEU A 219 -13.93 3.94 -7.37
CA LEU A 219 -14.08 2.49 -7.46
C LEU A 219 -14.13 2.05 -8.93
N ARG A 220 -14.91 2.74 -9.77
CA ARG A 220 -14.95 2.47 -11.22
C ARG A 220 -13.59 2.66 -11.89
N PHE A 221 -12.81 3.65 -11.46
CA PHE A 221 -11.44 3.82 -11.92
C PHE A 221 -10.55 2.61 -11.60
N ILE A 222 -10.62 2.07 -10.38
CA ILE A 222 -9.85 0.88 -9.98
C ILE A 222 -10.26 -0.35 -10.80
N GLY A 223 -11.57 -0.59 -10.94
CA GLY A 223 -12.09 -1.65 -11.80
C GLY A 223 -11.63 -1.50 -13.25
N HIS A 224 -11.59 -0.27 -13.78
CA HIS A 224 -11.06 0.03 -15.12
C HIS A 224 -9.56 -0.30 -15.23
N LEU A 225 -8.76 0.02 -14.22
CA LEU A 225 -7.33 -0.34 -14.19
C LEU A 225 -7.14 -1.86 -14.19
N TYR A 226 -7.95 -2.59 -13.42
CA TYR A 226 -7.89 -4.06 -13.39
C TYR A 226 -8.33 -4.66 -14.74
N TYR A 227 -9.47 -4.24 -15.29
CA TYR A 227 -9.99 -4.67 -16.58
C TYR A 227 -8.99 -4.46 -17.74
N THR A 228 -8.27 -3.33 -17.73
CA THR A 228 -7.26 -3.01 -18.73
C THR A 228 -5.90 -3.67 -18.48
N GLY A 229 -5.73 -4.43 -17.40
CA GLY A 229 -4.47 -5.08 -17.02
C GLY A 229 -3.39 -4.11 -16.55
N ARG A 230 -3.80 -2.91 -16.09
CA ARG A 230 -2.94 -1.87 -15.50
C ARG A 230 -2.75 -2.10 -14.01
N LEU A 231 -3.76 -2.60 -13.30
CA LEU A 231 -3.60 -3.23 -11.99
C LEU A 231 -3.52 -4.75 -12.23
N VAL A 232 -2.35 -5.36 -12.02
CA VAL A 232 -2.14 -6.77 -12.37
C VAL A 232 -2.71 -7.73 -11.34
N ASP A 233 -2.59 -7.37 -10.06
CA ASP A 233 -3.03 -8.19 -8.95
C ASP A 233 -3.05 -7.39 -7.65
N VAL A 234 -3.71 -7.94 -6.63
CA VAL A 234 -3.73 -7.44 -5.25
C VAL A 234 -3.46 -8.57 -4.28
N TRP A 235 -2.33 -8.51 -3.56
CA TRP A 235 -1.90 -9.58 -2.66
C TRP A 235 -2.18 -9.26 -1.19
N LEU A 236 -2.65 -10.29 -0.46
CA LEU A 236 -2.70 -10.30 1.00
C LEU A 236 -1.45 -11.00 1.53
N CYS A 237 -0.37 -10.25 1.72
CA CYS A 237 0.88 -10.74 2.27
C CYS A 237 1.72 -9.58 2.80
N ASP A 238 2.73 -9.90 3.62
CA ASP A 238 3.70 -8.92 4.08
C ASP A 238 4.67 -8.47 2.97
N TRP A 239 5.46 -7.45 3.29
CA TRP A 239 6.42 -6.88 2.36
C TRP A 239 7.49 -7.88 1.93
N GLN A 240 7.92 -8.78 2.82
CA GLN A 240 9.03 -9.68 2.54
C GLN A 240 8.59 -10.70 1.49
N ARG A 241 7.47 -11.37 1.74
CA ARG A 241 6.89 -12.29 0.79
C ARG A 241 6.54 -11.61 -0.53
N THR A 242 6.03 -10.37 -0.48
CA THR A 242 5.76 -9.61 -1.72
C THR A 242 7.02 -9.44 -2.57
N LEU A 243 8.14 -9.02 -1.96
CA LEU A 243 9.39 -8.79 -2.67
C LEU A 243 10.07 -10.09 -3.12
N GLU A 244 9.89 -11.19 -2.39
CA GLU A 244 10.42 -12.52 -2.72
C GLU A 244 9.61 -13.24 -3.81
N ASP A 245 8.28 -13.09 -3.83
CA ASP A 245 7.40 -13.76 -4.81
C ASP A 245 7.38 -13.03 -6.17
N VAL A 246 7.65 -11.71 -6.23
CA VAL A 246 7.62 -10.93 -7.49
C VAL A 246 8.59 -11.46 -8.55
N PRO A 247 9.88 -11.76 -8.25
CA PRO A 247 10.80 -12.35 -9.20
C PRO A 247 10.33 -13.69 -9.76
N GLU A 248 9.67 -14.52 -8.95
CA GLU A 248 9.11 -15.80 -9.41
C GLU A 248 7.90 -15.61 -10.32
N ARG A 249 7.05 -14.61 -10.03
CA ARG A 249 5.82 -14.35 -10.79
C ARG A 249 6.04 -13.54 -12.06
N PHE A 250 7.07 -12.70 -12.09
CA PHE A 250 7.41 -11.83 -13.23
C PHE A 250 8.90 -11.88 -13.61
N PRO A 251 9.49 -13.07 -13.81
CA PRO A 251 10.94 -13.23 -14.03
C PRO A 251 11.45 -12.44 -15.25
N GLN A 252 10.61 -12.28 -16.29
CA GLN A 252 10.92 -11.55 -17.51
C GLN A 252 11.08 -10.03 -17.33
N LEU A 253 10.68 -9.47 -16.18
CA LEU A 253 10.79 -8.04 -15.87
C LEU A 253 12.02 -7.74 -14.99
N ILE A 254 12.62 -8.76 -14.39
CA ILE A 254 13.76 -8.63 -13.50
C ILE A 254 15.04 -8.46 -14.32
N PRO A 255 16.02 -7.65 -13.87
CA PRO A 255 15.99 -6.79 -12.69
C PRO A 255 15.58 -5.33 -12.99
N SER A 256 15.40 -4.97 -14.27
CA SER A 256 15.46 -3.58 -14.73
C SER A 256 14.12 -2.95 -15.05
N ARG A 257 13.01 -3.71 -15.02
CA ARG A 257 11.67 -3.22 -15.40
C ARG A 257 10.65 -3.31 -14.28
N VAL A 258 11.08 -3.76 -13.10
CA VAL A 258 10.31 -3.72 -11.85
C VAL A 258 10.93 -2.69 -10.92
N VAL A 259 10.09 -1.87 -10.31
CA VAL A 259 10.48 -0.98 -9.21
C VAL A 259 9.55 -1.22 -8.02
N ALA A 260 10.09 -1.48 -6.84
CA ALA A 260 9.31 -1.41 -5.60
C ALA A 260 9.21 0.04 -5.12
N TYR A 261 8.01 0.49 -4.79
CA TYR A 261 7.79 1.67 -3.96
C TYR A 261 7.45 1.24 -2.53
N LEU A 262 8.26 1.69 -1.58
CA LEU A 262 8.20 1.29 -0.18
C LEU A 262 7.88 2.51 0.68
N ASP A 263 6.78 2.45 1.42
CA ASP A 263 6.37 3.45 2.42
C ASP A 263 6.01 2.73 3.74
N PRO A 264 6.98 2.10 4.42
CA PRO A 264 6.71 1.36 5.63
C PRO A 264 6.21 2.29 6.76
N PRO A 265 5.51 1.75 7.78
CA PRO A 265 5.15 2.51 8.98
C PRO A 265 6.38 3.22 9.61
N TYR A 266 6.29 4.51 9.99
CA TYR A 266 7.44 5.23 10.57
C TYR A 266 7.86 4.71 11.95
N LEU A 267 9.16 4.82 12.25
CA LEU A 267 9.79 4.35 13.50
C LEU A 267 9.08 4.90 14.75
N GLU A 268 8.76 6.20 14.79
CA GLU A 268 8.18 6.86 15.97
C GLU A 268 6.63 6.88 16.00
N LYS A 269 5.96 6.56 14.88
CA LYS A 269 4.50 6.79 14.71
C LYS A 269 3.70 5.51 14.40
N SER A 270 4.37 4.36 14.32
CA SER A 270 3.79 3.07 13.94
C SER A 270 2.67 2.62 14.89
N GLU A 271 2.87 2.70 16.21
CA GLU A 271 1.94 2.18 17.23
C GLU A 271 0.54 2.83 17.24
N LYS A 272 0.36 3.98 16.59
CA LYS A 272 -0.89 4.78 16.68
C LYS A 272 -1.71 4.84 15.39
N LEU A 273 -1.19 4.39 14.25
CA LEU A 273 -1.77 4.72 12.93
C LEU A 273 -2.07 3.53 11.99
N TYR A 274 -1.46 2.36 12.17
CA TYR A 274 -1.57 1.23 11.23
C TYR A 274 -2.02 -0.05 11.95
N ARG A 275 -2.81 -0.91 11.27
CA ARG A 275 -3.19 -2.26 11.77
C ARG A 275 -1.99 -3.18 11.84
N THR A 276 -1.24 -3.10 10.77
CA THR A 276 0.02 -3.79 10.61
C THR A 276 1.02 -2.64 10.56
N SER A 277 1.02 -1.84 11.63
CA SER A 277 2.31 -1.51 12.22
C SER A 277 3.02 -2.82 12.48
N PHE A 278 4.32 -2.80 12.62
CA PHE A 278 5.14 -3.98 12.90
C PHE A 278 4.84 -4.65 14.28
N ASP A 279 3.57 -5.03 14.46
CA ASP A 279 2.83 -5.59 15.57
C ASP A 279 1.70 -6.45 14.95
N PRO A 280 1.74 -7.79 15.08
CA PRO A 280 0.71 -8.69 14.55
C PRO A 280 -0.68 -8.49 15.17
N HIS A 281 -0.83 -7.65 16.19
CA HIS A 281 -2.10 -7.43 16.89
C HIS A 281 -2.77 -6.09 16.59
N GLY A 282 -2.11 -5.20 15.85
CA GLY A 282 -2.60 -3.85 15.60
C GLY A 282 -2.57 -3.00 16.86
N GLY A 283 -1.86 -1.87 16.76
CA GLY A 283 -1.65 -0.95 17.86
C GLY A 283 -2.92 -0.72 18.69
N TYR A 284 -2.71 -0.72 20.01
CA TYR A 284 -3.66 -0.73 21.13
C TYR A 284 -4.21 -2.09 21.56
N ALA A 285 -3.32 -3.05 21.88
CA ALA A 285 -3.65 -4.08 22.87
C ALA A 285 -4.06 -3.42 24.19
N ALA A 286 -5.13 -3.90 24.80
CA ALA A 286 -5.37 -3.65 26.22
C ALA A 286 -4.18 -4.25 26.98
N ALA A 287 -3.60 -3.46 27.88
CA ALA A 287 -2.59 -3.96 28.81
C ALA A 287 -3.23 -5.00 29.73
N SER A 288 -3.25 -6.26 29.31
CA SER A 288 -3.51 -7.43 30.13
C SER A 288 -3.37 -8.67 29.26
N ASP A 289 -2.15 -9.12 28.98
CA ASP A 289 -1.83 -10.53 28.74
C ASP A 289 -0.30 -10.69 28.69
N GLU A 290 0.28 -11.00 29.84
CA GLU A 290 1.72 -11.23 30.04
C GLU A 290 2.24 -12.47 29.28
N ALA A 291 1.35 -13.30 28.72
CA ALA A 291 1.70 -14.48 27.91
C ALA A 291 2.03 -14.16 26.43
N ALA A 292 1.64 -12.99 25.89
CA ALA A 292 1.87 -12.62 24.49
C ALA A 292 3.23 -11.94 24.22
N ALA A 293 3.98 -11.60 25.28
CA ALA A 293 5.24 -10.87 25.19
C ALA A 293 6.43 -11.68 24.60
N GLN A 294 6.24 -12.96 24.27
CA GLN A 294 7.30 -13.85 23.79
C GLN A 294 7.38 -13.97 22.25
N THR A 295 6.45 -13.39 21.49
CA THR A 295 6.40 -13.50 20.01
C THR A 295 6.34 -12.16 19.25
N SER A 296 6.31 -11.02 19.94
CA SER A 296 6.32 -9.71 19.29
C SER A 296 7.75 -9.31 18.93
N GLU A 297 8.15 -9.50 17.68
CA GLU A 297 9.29 -8.78 17.11
C GLU A 297 9.05 -7.28 17.29
N ARG A 298 10.07 -6.55 17.77
CA ARG A 298 9.89 -5.13 18.03
C ARG A 298 9.83 -4.39 16.70
N VAL A 299 9.08 -3.29 16.61
CA VAL A 299 9.00 -2.43 15.40
C VAL A 299 10.39 -2.11 14.83
N GLY A 300 11.38 -1.86 15.70
CA GLY A 300 12.76 -1.63 15.30
C GLY A 300 13.41 -2.82 14.57
N ASP A 301 13.08 -4.05 14.96
CA ASP A 301 13.60 -5.27 14.34
C ASP A 301 13.09 -5.43 12.91
N LEU A 302 11.84 -5.02 12.66
CA LEU A 302 11.24 -5.11 11.34
C LEU A 302 11.78 -4.08 10.34
N HIS A 303 12.14 -2.87 10.81
CA HIS A 303 12.89 -1.92 9.99
C HIS A 303 14.31 -2.41 9.66
N LEU A 304 14.97 -3.06 10.63
CA LEU A 304 16.28 -3.66 10.41
C LEU A 304 16.20 -4.78 9.37
N LYS A 305 15.19 -5.66 9.45
CA LYS A 305 14.95 -6.72 8.45
C LYS A 305 14.70 -6.16 7.05
N LEU A 306 13.85 -5.13 6.93
CA LEU A 306 13.63 -4.47 5.63
C LEU A 306 14.93 -3.87 5.11
N ALA A 307 15.68 -3.15 5.95
CA ALA A 307 16.94 -2.55 5.53
C ALA A 307 18.01 -3.59 5.17
N GLU A 308 18.08 -4.71 5.87
CA GLU A 308 18.92 -5.86 5.54
C GLU A 308 18.54 -6.43 4.17
N TYR A 309 17.27 -6.77 3.95
CA TYR A 309 16.79 -7.24 2.65
C TYR A 309 17.14 -6.28 1.51
N LEU A 310 16.85 -4.98 1.68
CA LEU A 310 17.10 -3.98 0.62
C LEU A 310 18.59 -3.75 0.35
N ARG A 311 19.46 -3.99 1.33
CA ARG A 311 20.93 -3.87 1.18
C ARG A 311 21.56 -5.13 0.63
N GLU A 312 20.95 -6.29 0.80
CA GLU A 312 21.66 -7.57 0.61
C GLU A 312 20.94 -8.54 -0.33
N ARG A 313 19.62 -8.46 -0.48
CA ARG A 313 18.84 -9.50 -1.18
C ARG A 313 17.83 -8.98 -2.22
N ALA A 314 17.63 -7.66 -2.33
CA ALA A 314 16.69 -7.11 -3.31
C ALA A 314 17.07 -7.46 -4.77
N GLN A 315 16.18 -8.15 -5.48
CA GLN A 315 16.42 -8.65 -6.85
C GLN A 315 16.03 -7.63 -7.94
N PHE A 316 15.35 -6.54 -7.58
CA PHE A 316 14.94 -5.46 -8.49
C PHE A 316 15.03 -4.10 -7.80
N ARG A 317 15.02 -3.03 -8.59
CA ARG A 317 15.23 -1.66 -8.11
C ARG A 317 14.11 -1.23 -7.15
N TRP A 318 14.41 -0.30 -6.26
CA TRP A 318 13.46 0.17 -5.26
C TRP A 318 13.60 1.66 -4.96
N VAL A 319 12.50 2.26 -4.52
CA VAL A 319 12.41 3.61 -3.96
C VAL A 319 11.73 3.48 -2.60
N LEU A 320 12.40 3.95 -1.55
CA LEU A 320 11.91 4.00 -0.18
C LEU A 320 11.67 5.45 0.20
N SER A 321 10.45 5.77 0.60
CA SER A 321 10.13 7.01 1.30
C SER A 321 10.08 6.78 2.80
N TYR A 322 10.61 7.74 3.53
CA TYR A 322 10.67 7.68 4.98
C TYR A 322 10.58 9.09 5.57
N ASP A 323 10.13 9.23 6.81
CA ASP A 323 10.22 10.52 7.49
C ASP A 323 11.69 10.95 7.61
N ALA A 324 11.89 12.26 7.77
CA ALA A 324 13.19 12.89 7.84
C ALA A 324 13.93 12.55 9.16
N ASP A 325 14.19 11.28 9.39
CA ASP A 325 14.96 10.76 10.52
C ASP A 325 16.42 10.53 10.08
N HIS A 326 17.31 11.26 10.72
CA HIS A 326 18.74 11.22 10.45
C HIS A 326 19.37 9.87 10.86
N THR A 327 18.79 9.16 11.83
CA THR A 327 19.32 7.89 12.35
C THR A 327 19.41 6.82 11.25
N LEU A 328 18.47 6.85 10.30
CA LEU A 328 18.41 5.95 9.15
C LEU A 328 19.67 5.97 8.29
N ILE A 329 20.31 7.13 8.18
CA ILE A 329 21.51 7.31 7.35
C ILE A 329 22.81 7.37 8.16
N GLN A 330 22.71 7.20 9.48
CA GLN A 330 23.84 7.14 10.42
C GLN A 330 24.11 5.71 10.90
N ASP A 331 23.08 4.86 11.02
CA ASP A 331 23.23 3.46 11.43
C ASP A 331 23.68 2.55 10.25
N PRO A 332 24.84 1.85 10.35
CA PRO A 332 25.31 0.89 9.33
C PRO A 332 24.39 -0.30 9.07
N ARG A 333 23.52 -0.66 10.02
CA ARG A 333 22.51 -1.72 9.88
C ARG A 333 21.29 -1.24 9.08
N LEU A 334 21.09 0.07 9.03
CA LEU A 334 20.12 0.73 8.18
C LEU A 334 20.84 1.25 6.92
N TYR A 335 20.55 2.46 6.49
CA TYR A 335 20.94 2.99 5.20
C TYR A 335 22.18 3.89 5.25
N ALA A 336 23.06 3.76 6.26
CA ALA A 336 24.32 4.52 6.30
C ALA A 336 25.32 4.08 5.23
N ARG A 337 25.26 2.83 4.77
CA ARG A 337 26.00 2.36 3.59
C ARG A 337 25.36 2.93 2.31
N ARG A 338 26.19 3.26 1.33
CA ARG A 338 25.75 3.82 0.03
C ARG A 338 25.65 2.78 -1.08
N GLU A 339 25.80 1.51 -0.74
CA GLU A 339 25.80 0.42 -1.71
C GLU A 339 25.22 -0.83 -1.08
N MET A 340 24.54 -1.61 -1.92
CA MET A 340 24.17 -2.97 -1.59
C MET A 340 25.40 -3.87 -1.51
N ASN A 341 25.36 -4.87 -0.63
CA ASN A 341 26.43 -5.83 -0.40
C ASN A 341 25.87 -7.26 -0.31
N PRO A 342 25.33 -7.80 -1.41
CA PRO A 342 24.81 -9.17 -1.43
C PRO A 342 25.91 -10.20 -1.17
N SER A 343 25.57 -11.29 -0.49
CA SER A 343 26.46 -12.43 -0.30
C SER A 343 26.80 -13.10 -1.64
N SER A 344 27.93 -13.80 -1.74
CA SER A 344 28.26 -14.56 -2.96
C SER A 344 27.16 -15.56 -3.32
N GLN A 345 26.55 -16.17 -2.30
CA GLN A 345 25.45 -17.11 -2.45
C GLN A 345 24.19 -16.43 -3.03
N ASP A 346 23.79 -15.26 -2.52
CA ASP A 346 22.63 -14.54 -3.04
C ASP A 346 22.85 -14.03 -4.46
N ARG A 347 24.09 -13.64 -4.80
CA ARG A 347 24.43 -13.27 -6.17
C ARG A 347 24.30 -14.44 -7.15
N GLU A 348 24.70 -15.63 -6.72
CA GLU A 348 24.66 -16.84 -7.54
C GLU A 348 23.25 -17.43 -7.64
N LEU A 349 22.53 -17.56 -6.52
CA LEU A 349 21.22 -18.21 -6.46
C LEU A 349 20.07 -17.29 -6.90
N LEU A 350 20.13 -16.02 -6.54
CA LEU A 350 19.03 -15.06 -6.76
C LEU A 350 19.34 -14.02 -7.83
N GLY A 351 20.54 -14.05 -8.42
CA GLY A 351 20.95 -13.06 -9.41
C GLY A 351 21.02 -11.62 -8.87
N VAL A 352 21.19 -11.46 -7.54
CA VAL A 352 21.15 -10.13 -6.91
C VAL A 352 22.31 -9.27 -7.39
N HIS A 353 21.97 -8.04 -7.81
CA HIS A 353 22.94 -7.07 -8.27
C HIS A 353 23.41 -6.15 -7.14
N ARG A 354 24.67 -5.68 -7.23
CA ARG A 354 25.16 -4.59 -6.38
C ARG A 354 24.73 -3.26 -6.99
N TRP A 355 23.84 -2.55 -6.30
CA TRP A 355 23.44 -1.19 -6.67
C TRP A 355 23.91 -0.17 -5.65
N ARG A 356 24.16 1.05 -6.14
CA ARG A 356 24.39 2.20 -5.28
C ARG A 356 23.06 2.72 -4.75
N ILE A 357 23.03 3.03 -3.46
CA ILE A 357 21.89 3.64 -2.76
C ILE A 357 22.09 5.16 -2.77
N SER A 358 21.25 5.84 -3.55
CA SER A 358 21.16 7.30 -3.61
C SER A 358 20.20 7.81 -2.53
N ARG A 359 20.47 9.03 -2.03
CA ARG A 359 19.68 9.67 -0.96
C ARG A 359 19.32 11.10 -1.34
N ARG A 360 18.09 11.52 -1.07
CA ARG A 360 17.63 12.91 -1.24
C ARG A 360 16.73 13.33 -0.10
N LEU A 361 16.82 14.60 0.27
CA LEU A 361 15.86 15.26 1.15
C LEU A 361 14.84 15.98 0.29
N LEU A 362 13.61 15.48 0.31
CA LEU A 362 12.52 16.07 -0.41
C LEU A 362 11.86 17.16 0.43
N SER A 363 11.79 18.37 -0.13
CA SER A 363 11.05 19.47 0.49
C SER A 363 9.56 19.33 0.20
N THR A 364 8.77 18.88 1.17
CA THR A 364 7.31 18.77 1.01
C THR A 364 6.57 19.96 1.61
N ARG A 365 5.60 20.50 0.88
CA ARG A 365 4.66 21.50 1.39
C ARG A 365 3.41 20.76 1.90
N TYR A 366 3.44 20.28 3.14
CA TYR A 366 2.23 19.73 3.76
C TYR A 366 1.23 20.85 4.04
N SER A 367 0.00 20.71 3.52
CA SER A 367 -1.14 21.45 4.04
C SER A 367 -1.74 20.66 5.20
N ALA A 368 -1.24 20.87 6.42
CA ALA A 368 -1.94 20.37 7.61
C ALA A 368 -3.20 21.25 7.82
N SER A 369 -4.38 20.63 7.86
CA SER A 369 -5.59 21.33 8.30
C SER A 369 -5.54 21.48 9.82
N GLY A 370 -5.04 22.62 10.31
CA GLY A 370 -5.07 22.95 11.72
C GLY A 370 -3.92 23.85 12.15
N LYS A 371 -4.25 25.13 12.35
CA LYS A 371 -3.41 26.23 12.85
C LYS A 371 -2.30 26.73 11.91
N SER A 372 -2.12 28.05 11.96
CA SER A 372 -1.30 28.92 11.13
C SER A 372 0.08 28.35 10.72
N GLY A 373 0.37 28.38 9.41
CA GLY A 373 1.71 28.22 8.84
C GLY A 373 1.90 26.90 8.10
N LYS A 374 2.25 26.96 6.81
CA LYS A 374 2.80 25.81 6.08
C LYS A 374 4.14 25.46 6.73
N ARG A 375 4.19 24.45 7.61
CA ARG A 375 5.48 23.89 8.05
C ARG A 375 6.07 23.11 6.88
N ALA A 376 7.26 23.51 6.43
CA ALA A 376 8.06 22.68 5.54
C ALA A 376 8.39 21.39 6.30
N ALA A 377 7.94 20.24 5.81
CA ALA A 377 8.42 18.96 6.30
C ALA A 377 9.38 18.40 5.26
N SER A 378 10.45 17.79 5.72
CA SER A 378 11.34 17.04 4.84
C SER A 378 10.94 15.56 4.86
N GLU A 379 11.05 14.90 3.72
CA GLU A 379 10.94 13.45 3.58
C GLU A 379 12.27 12.93 3.08
N LEU A 380 12.75 11.82 3.65
CA LEU A 380 13.95 11.15 3.16
C LEU A 380 13.55 10.19 2.04
N LEU A 381 14.16 10.35 0.87
CA LEU A 381 14.01 9.42 -0.25
C LEU A 381 15.33 8.67 -0.44
N LEU A 382 15.24 7.34 -0.39
CA LEU A 382 16.34 6.42 -0.63
C LEU A 382 16.01 5.57 -1.85
N THR A 383 16.97 5.32 -2.74
CA THR A 383 16.69 4.52 -3.93
C THR A 383 17.92 3.86 -4.51
N THR A 384 17.72 2.70 -5.12
CA THR A 384 18.71 2.01 -5.96
C THR A 384 18.60 2.38 -7.44
N LEU A 385 17.71 3.28 -7.84
CA LEU A 385 17.67 3.80 -9.21
C LEU A 385 19.02 4.45 -9.59
N PRO A 386 19.38 4.48 -10.89
CA PRO A 386 20.70 4.91 -11.35
C PRO A 386 21.12 6.27 -10.75
N PRO A 387 22.27 6.36 -10.04
CA PRO A 387 22.63 7.58 -9.31
C PRO A 387 22.74 8.84 -10.18
N SER A 388 23.13 8.68 -11.45
CA SER A 388 23.23 9.77 -12.42
C SER A 388 21.88 10.38 -12.81
N THR A 389 20.78 9.65 -12.59
CA THR A 389 19.43 10.10 -12.95
C THR A 389 18.62 10.61 -11.76
N VAL A 390 19.07 10.36 -10.52
CA VAL A 390 18.33 10.81 -9.33
C VAL A 390 18.41 12.33 -9.22
N PRO A 391 17.27 13.06 -9.33
CA PRO A 391 17.27 14.52 -9.39
C PRO A 391 18.01 15.19 -8.23
N LEU A 392 18.67 16.31 -8.50
CA LEU A 392 19.35 17.14 -7.51
C LEU A 392 19.02 18.61 -7.81
N ASP A 393 18.11 19.18 -7.04
CA ASP A 393 17.59 20.55 -7.23
C ASP A 393 17.00 21.10 -5.91
N GLU A 394 16.27 22.21 -5.96
CA GLU A 394 15.63 22.81 -4.78
C GLU A 394 14.61 21.88 -4.09
N GLU A 395 13.97 21.01 -4.86
CA GLU A 395 13.00 20.03 -4.34
C GLU A 395 13.74 18.80 -3.79
N PHE A 396 14.71 18.28 -4.54
CA PHE A 396 15.54 17.12 -4.20
C PHE A 396 16.92 17.53 -3.72
N ARG A 397 17.05 17.84 -2.43
CA ARG A 397 18.31 18.33 -1.85
C ARG A 397 19.25 17.20 -1.44
N SER A 398 20.54 17.51 -1.36
CA SER A 398 21.57 16.59 -0.84
C SER A 398 21.43 16.36 0.66
N THR A 399 21.81 15.17 1.13
CA THR A 399 21.92 14.82 2.56
C THR A 399 23.27 15.21 3.19
N HIS A 400 24.18 15.87 2.46
CA HIS A 400 25.54 16.18 2.95
C HIS A 400 25.57 16.98 4.27
N GLU A 401 24.60 17.86 4.51
CA GLU A 401 24.53 18.61 5.77
C GLU A 401 24.28 17.69 6.98
N TRP A 402 23.44 16.67 6.81
CA TRP A 402 23.13 15.69 7.84
C TRP A 402 24.32 14.78 8.14
N GLU A 403 25.07 14.44 7.10
CA GLU A 403 26.27 13.60 7.20
C GLU A 403 27.43 14.34 7.89
N ARG A 404 27.59 15.64 7.65
CA ARG A 404 28.59 16.48 8.34
C ARG A 404 28.28 16.66 9.82
N ALA A 405 27.01 16.83 10.18
CA ALA A 405 26.59 16.94 11.58
C ALA A 405 26.87 15.65 12.38
N ALA A 406 26.64 14.49 11.77
CA ALA A 406 26.93 13.19 12.38
C ALA A 406 28.42 13.01 12.72
N GLN A 407 29.29 13.39 11.77
CA GLN A 407 30.75 13.27 11.93
C GLN A 407 31.32 14.24 12.98
N ALA A 408 30.63 15.36 13.25
CA ALA A 408 31.03 16.32 14.27
C ALA A 408 30.68 15.88 15.70
N THR A 409 29.72 14.96 15.87
CA THR A 409 29.33 14.41 17.19
C THR A 409 30.13 13.16 17.58
N THR A 410 30.87 12.56 16.63
CA THR A 410 31.75 11.39 16.87
C THR A 410 33.22 11.79 17.10
N ARG A 411 33.53 13.08 17.16
CA ARG A 411 34.82 13.65 17.59
C ARG A 411 34.62 14.35 18.93
#